data_AF-A0A956B410-F1
#
_entry.id   AF-A0A956B410-F1
#
_cell.length_a   1.000
_cell.length_b   1.000
_cell.length_c   1.000
_cell.angle_alpha   90.00
_cell.angle_beta   90.00
_cell.angle_gamma   90.00
#
_symmetry.space_group_name_H-M   'P 1'
#
loop_
_entity.id
_entity.type
_entity.pdbx_description
1 polymer ?
#
loop_
_entity_poly.entity_id
_entity_poly.type
_entity_poly.pdbx_seq_one_letter_code
_entity_poly.pdbx_strand_id
1 'polypeptide(L)' 'MSVLYMVLPLALIIATVAVWAFVWSVKRGQFDDLETPAMRILHDDTEARRPKPSDERKSPSS' A
#
# COMPACT_ATOMS: atom_id res chain seq x y z
N MET A 1 -2.37 38.69 -28.49
CA MET A 1 -3.38 37.62 -28.42
C MET A 1 -2.87 36.36 -29.12
N SER A 2 -1.82 35.73 -28.59
CA SER A 2 -1.15 34.57 -29.22
C SER A 2 -0.81 33.48 -28.20
N VAL A 3 -0.47 33.88 -26.98
CA VAL A 3 -0.16 32.97 -25.86
C VAL A 3 -1.30 31.99 -25.55
N LEU A 4 -2.55 32.41 -25.76
CA LEU A 4 -3.73 31.57 -25.51
C LEU A 4 -3.75 30.31 -26.40
N TYR A 5 -3.24 30.41 -27.63
CA TYR A 5 -3.12 29.26 -28.54
C TYR A 5 -2.03 28.27 -28.12
N MET A 6 -1.09 28.68 -27.27
CA MET A 6 -0.06 27.79 -26.72
C MET A 6 -0.47 27.21 -25.36
N VAL A 7 -1.07 28.04 -24.50
CA VAL A 7 -1.47 27.66 -23.14
C VAL A 7 -2.70 26.75 -23.15
N LEU A 8 -3.67 26.98 -24.01
CA LEU A 8 -4.88 26.15 -24.09
C LEU A 8 -4.58 24.67 -24.40
N PRO A 9 -3.84 24.31 -25.47
CA PRO A 9 -3.52 22.92 -25.73
C PRO A 9 -2.61 22.33 -24.65
N LEU A 10 -1.68 23.11 -24.10
CA LEU A 10 -0.82 22.64 -23.00
C LEU A 10 -1.65 22.28 -21.75
N ALA A 11 -2.61 23.12 -21.38
CA ALA A 11 -3.52 22.87 -20.27
C ALA A 11 -4.38 21.62 -20.51
N LEU A 12 -4.89 21.42 -21.73
CA LEU A 12 -5.65 20.23 -22.11
C LEU A 12 -4.80 18.95 -22.02
N ILE A 13 -3.53 18.99 -22.43
CA ILE A 13 -2.60 17.86 -22.30
C ILE A 13 -2.39 17.54 -20.83
N ILE A 14 -2.08 18.54 -20.00
CA ILE A 14 -1.86 18.36 -18.56
C ILE A 14 -3.11 17.76 -17.89
N ALA A 15 -4.29 18.30 -18.17
CA ALA A 15 -5.55 17.79 -17.65
C ALA A 15 -5.79 16.34 -18.07
N THR A 16 -5.55 16.01 -19.34
CA THR A 16 -5.71 14.64 -19.86
C THR A 16 -4.74 13.66 -19.16
N VAL A 17 -3.48 14.05 -18.99
CA VAL A 17 -2.47 13.24 -18.29
C VAL A 17 -2.87 13.04 -16.83
N ALA A 18 -3.36 14.08 -16.15
CA ALA A 18 -3.81 13.98 -14.77
C ALA A 18 -5.00 13.01 -14.61
N VAL A 19 -6.02 13.12 -15.48
CA VAL A 19 -7.17 12.21 -15.48
C VAL A 19 -6.73 10.78 -15.79
N TRP A 20 -5.86 10.58 -16.79
CA TRP A 20 -5.35 9.26 -17.14
C TRP A 20 -4.58 8.62 -15.98
N ALA A 21 -3.67 9.38 -15.35
CA ALA A 21 -2.90 8.92 -14.20
C ALA A 21 -3.81 8.57 -13.01
N PHE A 22 -4.83 9.40 -12.75
CA PHE A 22 -5.83 9.14 -11.71
C PHE A 22 -6.59 7.83 -11.95
N VAL A 23 -7.15 7.65 -13.15
CA VAL A 23 -7.88 6.41 -13.50
C VAL A 23 -6.98 5.19 -13.43
N TRP A 24 -5.72 5.32 -13.86
CA TRP A 24 -4.73 4.25 -13.75
C TRP A 24 -4.41 3.89 -12.29
N SER A 25 -4.24 4.89 -11.42
CA SER A 25 -3.98 4.69 -9.98
C SER A 25 -5.14 3.98 -9.28
N VAL A 26 -6.37 4.40 -9.57
CA VAL A 26 -7.59 3.75 -9.06
C VAL A 26 -7.67 2.29 -9.53
N LYS A 27 -7.43 2.03 -10.82
CA LYS A 27 -7.43 0.65 -11.36
C LYS A 27 -6.33 -0.23 -10.77
N ARG A 28 -5.23 0.34 -10.30
CA ARG A 28 -4.14 -0.39 -9.64
C ARG A 28 -4.40 -0.65 -8.16
N GLY A 29 -5.54 -0.23 -7.61
CA GLY A 29 -5.87 -0.45 -6.21
C GLY A 29 -4.97 0.29 -5.23
N GLN A 30 -4.30 1.38 -5.66
CA GLN A 30 -3.44 2.16 -4.74
C GLN A 30 -4.20 2.75 -3.56
N PHE A 31 -5.52 2.91 -3.68
CA PHE A 31 -6.38 3.39 -2.62
C PHE A 31 -6.94 2.27 -1.72
N ASP A 32 -6.72 1.00 -2.07
CA ASP A 32 -7.25 -0.14 -1.31
C ASP A 32 -6.39 -0.47 -0.07
N ASP A 33 -5.11 -0.03 -0.04
CA ASP A 33 -4.18 -0.25 1.08
C ASP A 33 -4.13 0.94 2.06
N LEU A 34 -5.23 1.68 2.21
CA LEU A 34 -5.35 2.74 3.22
C LEU A 34 -5.71 2.18 4.62
N GLU A 35 -6.17 0.94 4.70
CA GLU A 35 -6.79 0.37 5.92
C GLU A 35 -5.86 -0.48 6.81
N THR A 36 -4.63 -0.78 6.39
CA THR A 36 -3.90 -1.93 6.99
C THR A 36 -2.60 -1.64 7.77
N PRO A 37 -1.87 -0.51 7.67
CA PRO A 37 -0.59 -0.40 8.37
C PRO A 37 -0.73 -0.24 9.91
N ALA A 38 -1.76 0.48 10.38
CA ALA A 38 -1.93 0.75 11.82
C ALA A 38 -2.41 -0.48 12.62
N MET A 39 -3.27 -1.31 12.04
CA MET A 39 -3.77 -2.52 12.70
C MET A 39 -2.72 -3.65 12.72
N ARG A 40 -1.84 -3.70 11.72
CA ARG A 40 -0.75 -4.68 11.69
C ARG A 40 0.24 -4.49 12.83
N ILE A 41 0.62 -3.24 13.13
CA ILE A 41 1.48 -2.91 14.27
C ILE A 41 0.87 -3.31 15.62
N LEU A 42 -0.44 -3.14 15.78
CA LEU A 42 -1.13 -3.46 17.04
C LEU A 42 -1.30 -4.97 17.25
N HIS A 43 -1.37 -5.75 16.17
CA HIS A 43 -1.57 -7.21 16.21
C HIS A 43 -0.25 -8.01 16.19
N ASP A 44 0.83 -7.47 15.63
CA ASP A 44 2.15 -8.14 15.57
C ASP A 44 2.78 -8.35 16.97
N ASP A 45 2.48 -7.49 17.94
CA ASP A 45 2.96 -7.62 19.33
C ASP A 45 2.29 -8.78 20.11
N THR A 46 1.13 -9.25 19.66
CA THR A 46 0.39 -10.34 20.32
C THR A 46 0.88 -11.73 19.96
N GLU A 47 1.51 -11.92 18.80
CA GLU A 47 1.90 -13.25 18.31
C GLU A 47 3.32 -13.66 18.78
N ALA A 48 4.21 -12.69 18.99
CA ALA A 48 5.55 -12.92 19.56
C ALA A 48 5.56 -13.39 21.02
N ARG A 49 4.42 -13.31 21.72
CA ARG A 49 4.28 -13.68 23.14
C ARG A 49 3.78 -15.10 23.40
N ARG A 50 3.48 -15.91 22.37
CA ARG A 50 3.16 -17.33 22.60
C ARG A 50 4.46 -18.10 22.83
N PRO A 51 4.72 -18.62 24.06
CA PRO A 51 5.83 -19.53 24.26
C PRO A 51 5.60 -20.74 23.37
N LYS A 52 6.54 -21.01 22.45
CA LYS A 52 6.58 -22.29 21.74
C LYS A 52 6.65 -23.38 22.81
N PRO A 53 5.75 -24.39 22.82
CA PRO A 53 5.88 -25.52 23.74
C PRO A 53 7.27 -26.09 23.52
N SER A 54 8.08 -26.09 24.58
CA SER A 54 9.40 -26.68 24.56
C SER A 54 9.28 -28.11 24.05
N ASP A 55 10.13 -28.42 23.09
CA ASP A 55 10.38 -29.75 22.53
C ASP A 55 11.04 -30.61 23.64
N GLU A 56 10.30 -30.86 24.72
CA GLU A 56 10.76 -31.55 25.93
C GLU A 56 10.58 -33.07 25.83
N ARG A 57 10.89 -33.63 24.65
CA ARG A 57 10.93 -35.09 24.46
C ARG A 57 12.10 -35.50 23.55
N LYS A 58 13.31 -35.13 23.91
CA LYS A 58 14.50 -35.91 23.54
C LYS A 58 15.35 -36.21 24.77
N SER A 59 15.10 -37.39 25.33
CA SER A 59 15.92 -38.20 26.26
C SER A 59 16.22 -37.57 27.63
N PRO A 60 16.11 -38.32 28.74
CA PRO A 60 16.83 -39.59 28.89
C PRO A 60 16.09 -40.67 29.70
N SER A 61 16.18 -41.94 29.29
CA SER A 61 16.09 -43.05 30.23
C SER A 61 16.76 -44.28 29.62
N SER A 62 17.82 -44.71 30.33
CA SER A 62 18.44 -46.04 30.44
C SER A 62 18.13 -47.12 29.41
#